data_AF-A0A7S0MB24-F1
#
_entry.id   AF-A0A7S0MB24-F1
#
_cell.length_a   1.000
_cell.length_b   1.000
_cell.length_c   1.000
_cell.angle_alpha   90.00
_cell.angle_beta   90.00
_cell.angle_gamma   90.00
#
_symmetry.space_group_name_H-M   'P 1'
#
loop_
_entity.id
_entity.type
_entity.pdbx_description
1 polymer ?
#
loop_
_entity_poly.entity_id
_entity_poly.type
_entity_poly.pdbx_seq_one_letter_code
_entity_poly.pdbx_strand_id
1 'polypeptide(L)'
;MLSFLDIQSLDDFWDWLPNHFTPMWYANQRGDSLQKFKVADGFRLVLRRGFADTECVHRFSGAIRNFADPFCYDRLSQCSSRECILGRDDNRRPFGIMANRSRYFFQSFDLPSGGYEGGYFQFFPLSDERKGREQVARLKRDRWMDSDAQWARLDFLLFNSDESLLIDFRMFLDIDPSGRVSPFVLMDLFRTTWYDFSKNEDIVRLVLELFTVFFWVMQIYDAVRDFLRCRARHSNLSRGEMWNRYRKSPYHSPIRDLQFLLFLFIFALWLAVIADPVRNGIVVNSLSIQSEGGKPLFTTQSGKLVRAYFLLNGFNCLLFSFRVLAASKMHPVIAELCTALGMQFPIFSWFATVLFIIMWLFSFQAIMLFGQNVVTCSDFGGALASTTQMSWSKVVNSRSFKSEYSTSVIAVSQRKGIGYLDLRAVAPTTAWLFYYPLFIVTWMFLMLGENLNDCPSFLCICNFRN
;
A
#
# COMPACT_ATOMS: atom_id res chain seq x y z
N MET A 1 -27.13 -9.60 3.66
CA MET A 1 -26.19 -9.25 4.73
C MET A 1 -25.34 -8.11 4.19
N LEU A 2 -25.34 -6.95 4.83
CA LEU A 2 -24.58 -5.79 4.36
C LEU A 2 -23.08 -6.01 4.64
N SER A 3 -22.22 -5.95 3.62
CA SER A 3 -20.77 -5.98 3.83
C SER A 3 -20.29 -4.62 4.34
N PHE A 4 -19.15 -4.58 5.05
CA PHE A 4 -18.52 -3.31 5.43
C PHE A 4 -18.23 -2.42 4.21
N LEU A 5 -17.87 -3.03 3.08
CA LEU A 5 -17.56 -2.30 1.85
C LEU A 5 -18.80 -1.73 1.15
N ASP A 6 -20.00 -2.14 1.57
CA ASP A 6 -21.27 -1.67 0.99
C ASP A 6 -21.85 -0.46 1.76
N ILE A 7 -21.18 -0.01 2.83
CA ILE A 7 -21.59 1.15 3.63
C ILE A 7 -21.45 2.42 2.78
N GLN A 8 -22.56 3.16 2.59
CA GLN A 8 -22.58 4.40 1.80
C GLN A 8 -22.95 5.64 2.63
N SER A 9 -23.49 5.43 3.82
CA SER A 9 -23.88 6.48 4.76
C SER A 9 -23.43 6.18 6.20
N LEU A 10 -23.44 7.20 7.06
CA LEU A 10 -23.19 7.01 8.50
C LEU A 10 -24.27 6.16 9.17
N ASP A 11 -25.52 6.26 8.70
CA ASP A 11 -26.62 5.44 9.21
C ASP A 11 -26.39 3.96 8.90
N ASP A 12 -25.95 3.63 7.67
CA ASP A 12 -25.58 2.25 7.31
C ASP A 12 -24.49 1.71 8.23
N PHE A 13 -23.48 2.52 8.57
CA PHE A 13 -22.43 2.11 9.49
C PHE A 13 -22.98 1.88 10.90
N TRP A 14 -23.81 2.79 11.40
CA TRP A 14 -24.40 2.67 12.73
C TRP A 14 -25.39 1.53 12.85
N ASP A 15 -25.97 1.06 11.74
CA ASP A 15 -26.80 -0.14 11.70
C ASP A 15 -25.97 -1.40 11.52
N TRP A 16 -24.89 -1.35 10.72
CA TRP A 16 -23.97 -2.46 10.52
C TRP A 16 -23.19 -2.83 11.78
N LEU A 17 -22.65 -1.84 12.49
CA LEU A 17 -21.77 -2.05 13.64
C LEU A 17 -22.41 -2.90 14.76
N PRO A 18 -23.61 -2.59 15.29
CA PRO A 18 -24.25 -3.38 16.34
C PRO A 18 -24.93 -4.65 15.85
N ASN A 19 -25.38 -4.72 14.59
CA ASN A 19 -26.15 -5.87 14.07
C ASN A 19 -25.28 -6.94 13.39
N HIS A 20 -24.10 -6.56 12.87
CA HIS A 20 -23.22 -7.47 12.15
C HIS A 20 -21.86 -7.63 12.80
N PHE A 21 -21.14 -6.53 13.05
CA PHE A 21 -19.78 -6.61 13.57
C PHE A 21 -19.73 -7.02 15.05
N THR A 22 -20.47 -6.32 15.90
CA THR A 22 -20.47 -6.55 17.36
C THR A 22 -20.83 -8.00 17.70
N PRO A 23 -21.93 -8.58 17.20
CA PRO A 23 -22.29 -9.95 17.53
C PRO A 23 -21.23 -10.95 17.04
N MET A 24 -20.66 -10.74 15.85
CA MET A 24 -19.56 -11.56 15.32
C MET A 24 -18.31 -11.49 16.22
N TRP A 25 -17.93 -10.30 16.68
CA TRP A 25 -16.76 -10.10 17.53
C TRP A 25 -16.89 -10.83 18.87
N TYR A 26 -18.04 -10.73 19.52
CA TYR A 26 -18.28 -11.37 20.84
C TYR A 26 -18.67 -12.85 20.74
N ALA A 27 -19.19 -13.33 19.59
CA ALA A 27 -19.45 -14.76 19.38
C ALA A 27 -18.17 -15.60 19.51
N ASN A 28 -17.00 -15.03 19.20
CA ASN A 28 -15.71 -15.70 19.36
C ASN A 28 -15.39 -16.10 20.80
N GLN A 29 -15.88 -15.36 21.80
CA GLN A 29 -15.70 -15.75 23.19
C GLN A 29 -16.42 -17.05 23.53
N ARG A 30 -17.48 -17.39 22.81
CA ARG A 30 -18.32 -18.56 23.08
C ARG A 30 -17.79 -19.84 22.44
N GLY A 31 -16.74 -19.74 21.60
CA GLY A 31 -16.10 -20.88 20.95
C GLY A 31 -16.81 -21.41 19.70
N ASP A 32 -17.81 -20.69 19.17
CA ASP A 32 -18.77 -21.25 18.22
C ASP A 32 -18.43 -21.07 16.72
N SER A 33 -17.42 -20.28 16.32
CA SER A 33 -17.21 -20.03 14.86
C SER A 33 -15.81 -19.63 14.38
N LEU A 34 -14.95 -19.04 15.21
CA LEU A 34 -13.54 -18.74 14.87
C LEU A 34 -12.56 -19.51 15.76
N GLN A 35 -12.77 -20.82 15.95
CA GLN A 35 -11.94 -21.65 16.83
C GLN A 35 -10.42 -21.61 16.52
N LYS A 36 -10.04 -21.26 15.28
CA LYS A 36 -8.63 -21.08 14.89
C LYS A 36 -8.04 -19.70 15.19
N PHE A 37 -8.89 -18.69 15.42
CA PHE A 37 -8.45 -17.31 15.60
C PHE A 37 -8.85 -16.79 16.99
N LYS A 38 -7.84 -16.48 17.79
CA LYS A 38 -8.03 -15.74 19.04
C LYS A 38 -8.20 -14.26 18.73
N VAL A 39 -9.08 -13.59 19.45
CA VAL A 39 -9.31 -12.15 19.34
C VAL A 39 -8.47 -11.40 20.38
N ALA A 40 -8.05 -10.18 20.08
CA ALA A 40 -7.51 -9.31 21.12
C ALA A 40 -8.60 -8.93 22.13
N ASP A 41 -8.19 -8.40 23.29
CA ASP A 41 -9.07 -8.07 24.42
C ASP A 41 -10.05 -6.90 24.18
N GLY A 42 -10.37 -6.63 22.93
CA GLY A 42 -11.33 -5.63 22.51
C GLY A 42 -11.05 -5.14 21.09
N PHE A 43 -11.93 -4.26 20.65
CA PHE A 43 -11.72 -3.46 19.44
C PHE A 43 -11.77 -1.98 19.80
N ARG A 44 -11.27 -1.15 18.90
CA ARG A 44 -11.15 0.29 19.09
C ARG A 44 -11.79 1.04 17.94
N LEU A 45 -12.61 2.03 18.25
CA LEU A 45 -13.04 3.05 17.31
C LEU A 45 -12.17 4.30 17.49
N VAL A 46 -11.72 4.85 16.37
CA VAL A 46 -10.96 6.09 16.30
C VAL A 46 -11.71 7.06 15.39
N LEU A 47 -11.83 8.31 15.80
CA LEU A 47 -12.50 9.36 15.04
C LEU A 47 -11.58 10.57 14.88
N ARG A 48 -11.59 11.14 13.69
CA ARG A 48 -10.97 12.43 13.37
C ARG A 48 -12.05 13.40 12.88
N ARG A 49 -11.93 14.64 13.31
CA ARG A 49 -12.92 15.69 13.06
C ARG A 49 -12.25 16.90 12.46
N GLY A 50 -12.87 17.48 11.44
CA GLY A 50 -12.45 18.73 10.83
C GLY A 50 -12.70 19.90 11.78
N PHE A 51 -11.89 20.95 11.65
CA PHE A 51 -12.16 22.21 12.34
C PHE A 51 -13.34 22.92 11.69
N ALA A 52 -14.25 23.46 12.50
CA ALA A 52 -15.31 24.34 12.01
C ALA A 52 -14.67 25.67 11.60
N ASP A 53 -14.61 25.93 10.30
CA ASP A 53 -14.21 27.23 9.80
C ASP A 53 -15.45 28.11 9.58
N THR A 54 -15.35 29.36 10.00
CA THR A 54 -16.35 30.40 9.72
C THR A 54 -15.93 31.27 8.54
N GLU A 55 -14.64 31.28 8.17
CA GLU A 55 -14.12 32.07 7.05
C GLU A 55 -14.52 31.51 5.68
N CYS A 56 -14.65 30.19 5.56
CA CYS A 56 -15.21 29.55 4.36
C CYS A 56 -16.60 30.11 3.99
N VAL A 57 -17.46 30.38 4.98
CA VAL A 57 -18.79 30.99 4.77
C VAL A 57 -18.65 32.40 4.19
N HIS A 58 -17.67 33.18 4.64
CA HIS A 58 -17.40 34.51 4.12
C HIS A 58 -16.90 34.50 2.67
N ARG A 59 -16.12 33.50 2.25
CA ARG A 59 -15.68 33.37 0.84
C ARG A 59 -16.83 33.09 -0.13
N PHE A 60 -17.89 32.42 0.33
CA PHE A 60 -19.08 32.12 -0.49
C PHE A 60 -20.23 33.12 -0.32
N SER A 61 -20.15 34.03 0.66
CA SER A 61 -21.21 35.00 1.01
C SER A 61 -21.59 36.01 -0.08
N GLY A 62 -20.82 36.09 -1.18
CA GLY A 62 -21.18 36.88 -2.36
C GLY A 62 -22.28 36.25 -3.22
N ALA A 63 -22.43 34.93 -3.21
CA ALA A 63 -23.29 34.19 -4.15
C ALA A 63 -24.45 33.41 -3.50
N ILE A 64 -24.37 33.06 -2.20
CA ILE A 64 -25.37 32.22 -1.54
C ILE A 64 -25.67 32.79 -0.15
N ARG A 65 -26.75 33.56 -0.02
CA ARG A 65 -27.04 34.37 1.19
C ARG A 65 -27.76 33.63 2.32
N ASN A 66 -28.18 32.37 2.15
CA ASN A 66 -29.06 31.68 3.11
C ASN A 66 -28.59 30.25 3.41
N PHE A 67 -27.42 30.07 4.02
CA PHE A 67 -27.12 28.79 4.67
C PHE A 67 -27.81 28.76 6.04
N ALA A 68 -28.52 27.66 6.33
CA ALA A 68 -29.14 27.41 7.63
C ALA A 68 -28.10 27.07 8.72
N ASP A 69 -26.90 26.67 8.32
CA ASP A 69 -25.76 26.41 9.21
C ASP A 69 -24.60 27.39 8.94
N PRO A 70 -24.10 28.10 9.96
CA PRO A 70 -23.05 29.11 9.81
C PRO A 70 -21.63 28.51 9.80
N PHE A 71 -21.50 27.20 9.63
CA PHE A 71 -20.24 26.47 9.71
C PHE A 71 -19.99 25.68 8.44
N CYS A 72 -18.75 25.66 7.94
CA CYS A 72 -18.31 24.60 7.05
C CYS A 72 -17.07 23.92 7.63
N TYR A 73 -16.85 22.69 7.18
CA TYR A 73 -15.73 21.86 7.63
C TYR A 73 -14.81 21.61 6.45
N ASP A 74 -13.65 22.26 6.47
CA ASP A 74 -12.63 22.05 5.45
C ASP A 74 -12.01 20.67 5.60
N ARG A 75 -11.72 20.02 4.47
CA ARG A 75 -11.10 18.69 4.45
C ARG A 75 -9.75 18.74 5.16
N LEU A 76 -9.49 17.76 6.01
CA LEU A 76 -8.22 17.58 6.71
C LEU A 76 -7.07 17.51 5.70
N SER A 77 -6.27 18.58 5.63
CA SER A 77 -5.21 18.78 4.63
C SER A 77 -4.10 17.71 4.68
N GLN A 78 -4.02 16.95 5.78
CA GLN A 78 -2.97 15.95 6.04
C GLN A 78 -3.45 14.48 5.94
N CYS A 79 -4.63 14.23 5.40
CA CYS A 79 -5.14 12.87 5.14
C CYS A 79 -4.77 12.35 3.74
N SER A 80 -3.61 12.71 3.20
CA SER A 80 -3.26 12.45 1.79
C SER A 80 -2.85 11.00 1.47
N SER A 81 -2.94 10.05 2.41
CA SER A 81 -2.43 8.68 2.17
C SER A 81 -3.14 7.56 2.95
N ARG A 82 -4.49 7.61 3.01
CA ARG A 82 -5.34 6.58 3.68
C ARG A 82 -5.12 6.42 5.19
N GLU A 83 -4.15 7.12 5.76
CA GLU A 83 -3.93 7.29 7.19
C GLU A 83 -3.74 8.79 7.46
N CYS A 84 -4.48 9.34 8.41
CA CYS A 84 -4.36 10.74 8.80
C CYS A 84 -3.28 10.87 9.87
N ILE A 85 -2.17 11.52 9.50
CA ILE A 85 -1.20 12.02 10.47
C ILE A 85 -1.85 13.20 11.20
N LEU A 86 -1.55 13.32 12.49
CA LEU A 86 -1.99 14.42 13.36
C LEU A 86 -1.68 15.78 12.71
N GLY A 87 -2.73 16.46 12.26
CA GLY A 87 -2.64 17.71 11.52
C GLY A 87 -2.80 18.96 12.36
N ARG A 88 -2.45 20.10 11.76
CA ARG A 88 -2.77 21.43 12.32
C ARG A 88 -4.28 21.68 12.33
N ASP A 89 -4.98 21.10 11.35
CA ASP A 89 -6.41 21.32 11.10
C ASP A 89 -7.32 20.31 11.84
N ASP A 90 -6.73 19.41 12.65
CA ASP A 90 -7.49 18.49 13.49
C ASP A 90 -8.24 19.28 14.58
N ASN A 91 -9.56 19.07 14.68
CA ASN A 91 -10.32 19.62 15.79
C ASN A 91 -10.00 18.85 17.09
N ARG A 92 -9.27 19.51 17.99
CA ARG A 92 -8.88 18.96 19.31
C ARG A 92 -9.83 19.36 20.44
N ARG A 93 -10.90 20.12 20.14
CA ARG A 93 -11.84 20.62 21.15
C ARG A 93 -12.76 19.48 21.62
N PRO A 94 -13.01 19.34 22.93
CA PRO A 94 -14.02 18.42 23.43
C PRO A 94 -15.38 18.65 22.77
N PHE A 95 -16.17 17.59 22.59
CA PHE A 95 -17.43 17.68 21.85
C PHE A 95 -18.56 16.82 22.39
N GLY A 96 -19.74 17.01 21.78
CA GLY A 96 -20.98 16.31 22.11
C GLY A 96 -21.74 16.99 23.24
N ILE A 97 -22.86 16.38 23.62
CA ILE A 97 -23.80 16.85 24.67
C ILE A 97 -23.08 17.04 26.03
N MET A 98 -21.90 16.45 26.18
CA MET A 98 -21.08 16.49 27.39
C MET A 98 -19.70 17.14 27.21
N ALA A 99 -19.55 18.09 26.28
CA ALA A 99 -18.29 18.82 26.08
C ALA A 99 -17.71 19.42 27.39
N ASN A 100 -18.58 19.87 28.31
CA ASN A 100 -18.19 20.39 29.63
C ASN A 100 -17.92 19.31 30.71
N ARG A 101 -18.16 18.02 30.43
CA ARG A 101 -18.03 16.90 31.39
C ARG A 101 -17.06 15.79 30.93
N SER A 102 -16.02 16.16 30.18
CA SER A 102 -14.78 15.39 29.94
C SER A 102 -14.87 13.98 29.33
N ARG A 103 -15.99 13.53 28.73
CA ARG A 103 -16.08 12.15 28.19
C ARG A 103 -15.47 11.96 26.80
N TYR A 104 -15.57 12.95 25.91
CA TYR A 104 -15.01 12.89 24.55
C TYR A 104 -13.93 13.96 24.40
N PHE A 105 -12.71 13.63 24.82
CA PHE A 105 -11.55 14.48 24.70
C PHE A 105 -10.61 13.94 23.62
N PHE A 106 -9.93 14.86 22.95
CA PHE A 106 -8.89 14.51 22.02
C PHE A 106 -7.73 13.87 22.81
N GLN A 107 -7.31 12.70 22.37
CA GLN A 107 -6.16 12.00 22.92
C GLN A 107 -5.07 11.97 21.86
N SER A 108 -3.83 12.04 22.31
CA SER A 108 -2.66 11.76 21.49
C SER A 108 -1.82 10.73 22.22
N PHE A 109 -1.44 9.69 21.49
CA PHE A 109 -0.57 8.65 21.98
C PHE A 109 0.77 8.73 21.25
N ASP A 110 1.83 8.73 22.04
CA ASP A 110 3.18 8.55 21.52
C ASP A 110 3.29 7.10 21.05
N LEU A 111 3.53 6.94 19.76
CA LEU A 111 3.84 5.63 19.20
C LEU A 111 5.30 5.31 19.55
N PRO A 112 5.63 4.07 19.93
CA PRO A 112 6.99 3.66 20.29
C PRO A 112 8.06 4.01 19.23
N SER A 113 7.66 4.23 17.98
CA SER A 113 8.52 4.57 16.84
C SER A 113 8.75 6.07 16.62
N GLY A 114 8.37 6.95 17.56
CA GLY A 114 8.60 8.40 17.44
C GLY A 114 7.57 9.16 16.58
N GLY A 115 6.37 8.60 16.42
CA GLY A 115 5.22 9.27 15.79
C GLY A 115 4.07 9.47 16.77
N TYR A 116 3.03 10.20 16.36
CA TYR A 116 1.85 10.44 17.19
C TYR A 116 0.59 9.94 16.49
N GLU A 117 -0.19 9.12 17.20
CA GLU A 117 -1.56 8.83 16.81
C GLU A 117 -2.49 9.73 17.63
N GLY A 118 -3.36 10.49 16.97
CA GLY A 118 -4.30 11.39 17.63
C GLY A 118 -5.73 11.07 17.27
N GLY A 119 -6.67 11.66 17.99
CA GLY A 119 -8.10 11.58 17.69
C GLY A 119 -8.95 11.37 18.91
N TYR A 120 -10.19 10.97 18.67
CA TYR A 120 -11.12 10.57 19.72
C TYR A 120 -11.23 9.05 19.69
N PHE A 121 -11.00 8.42 20.83
CA PHE A 121 -10.91 6.97 20.92
C PHE A 121 -12.04 6.43 21.79
N GLN A 122 -12.60 5.30 21.36
CA GLN A 122 -13.53 4.50 22.14
C GLN A 122 -13.06 3.05 22.11
N PHE A 123 -12.78 2.50 23.30
CA PHE A 123 -12.37 1.11 23.45
C PHE A 123 -13.57 0.27 23.88
N PHE A 124 -13.71 -0.90 23.27
CA PHE A 124 -14.78 -1.86 23.52
C PHE A 124 -14.15 -3.15 24.05
N PRO A 125 -14.16 -3.37 25.38
CA PRO A 125 -13.53 -4.53 25.98
C PRO A 125 -14.27 -5.80 25.59
N LEU A 126 -13.52 -6.89 25.38
CA LEU A 126 -14.10 -8.17 24.97
C LEU A 126 -15.04 -8.78 26.03
N SER A 127 -14.98 -8.35 27.29
CA SER A 127 -15.64 -8.98 28.44
C SER A 127 -17.18 -9.07 28.40
N ASP A 128 -17.87 -8.21 27.66
CA ASP A 128 -19.35 -8.11 27.77
C ASP A 128 -19.99 -7.53 26.49
N GLU A 129 -20.61 -8.40 25.70
CA GLU A 129 -21.32 -8.04 24.47
C GLU A 129 -22.42 -7.00 24.71
N ARG A 130 -23.17 -7.14 25.80
CA ARG A 130 -24.29 -6.26 26.11
C ARG A 130 -23.77 -4.86 26.39
N LYS A 131 -22.71 -4.72 27.18
CA LYS A 131 -22.05 -3.42 27.38
C LYS A 131 -21.49 -2.84 26.08
N GLY A 132 -20.91 -3.69 25.21
CA GLY A 132 -20.47 -3.28 23.89
C GLY A 132 -21.59 -2.68 23.04
N ARG A 133 -22.72 -3.39 22.93
CA ARG A 133 -23.92 -2.90 22.22
C ARG A 133 -24.50 -1.64 22.84
N GLU A 134 -24.59 -1.57 24.17
CA GLU A 134 -25.07 -0.39 24.89
C GLU A 134 -24.15 0.83 24.65
N GLN A 135 -22.83 0.62 24.58
CA GLN A 135 -21.85 1.66 24.27
C GLN A 135 -21.99 2.13 22.82
N VAL A 136 -22.14 1.23 21.84
CA VAL A 136 -22.40 1.60 20.44
C VAL A 136 -23.69 2.42 20.32
N ALA A 137 -24.78 1.95 20.94
CA ALA A 137 -26.06 2.66 20.94
C ALA A 137 -25.97 4.04 21.59
N ARG A 138 -25.13 4.18 22.63
CA ARG A 138 -24.83 5.46 23.26
C ARG A 138 -24.07 6.39 22.33
N LEU A 139 -23.03 5.91 21.64
CA LEU A 139 -22.27 6.73 20.68
C LEU A 139 -23.14 7.22 19.52
N LYS A 140 -24.05 6.37 19.01
CA LYS A 140 -25.04 6.78 18.00
C LYS A 140 -25.95 7.89 18.55
N ARG A 141 -26.49 7.72 19.76
CA ARG A 141 -27.37 8.70 20.41
C ARG A 141 -26.67 10.03 20.67
N ASP A 142 -25.42 9.97 21.12
CA ASP A 142 -24.60 11.15 21.43
C ASP A 142 -24.09 11.86 20.17
N ARG A 143 -24.42 11.37 18.97
CA ARG A 143 -23.90 11.83 17.68
C ARG A 143 -22.38 11.91 17.69
N TRP A 144 -21.74 10.81 18.11
CA TRP A 144 -20.29 10.75 18.20
C TRP A 144 -19.62 10.97 16.83
N MET A 145 -20.27 10.51 15.74
CA MET A 145 -19.97 10.93 14.37
C MET A 145 -21.09 11.85 13.90
N ASP A 146 -20.75 13.09 13.55
CA ASP A 146 -21.68 14.13 13.07
C ASP A 146 -21.08 14.81 11.82
N SER A 147 -21.64 15.94 11.39
CA SER A 147 -21.26 16.70 10.19
C SER A 147 -19.78 17.11 10.08
N ASP A 148 -19.05 17.12 11.18
CA ASP A 148 -17.62 17.43 11.23
C ASP A 148 -16.71 16.19 11.26
N ALA A 149 -17.29 15.00 11.32
CA ALA A 149 -16.54 13.75 11.19
C ALA A 149 -16.05 13.63 9.76
N GLN A 150 -14.73 13.50 9.58
CA GLN A 150 -14.12 13.36 8.25
C GLN A 150 -13.49 12.00 8.06
N TRP A 151 -13.20 11.30 9.15
CA TRP A 151 -12.56 10.01 9.09
C TRP A 151 -12.88 9.24 10.36
N ALA A 152 -13.26 7.97 10.20
CA ALA A 152 -13.42 7.03 11.30
C ALA A 152 -12.70 5.73 10.98
N ARG A 153 -12.19 5.06 12.01
CA ARG A 153 -11.46 3.80 11.88
C ARG A 153 -11.82 2.83 13.00
N LEU A 154 -12.10 1.60 12.63
CA LEU A 154 -12.32 0.47 13.51
C LEU A 154 -11.09 -0.44 13.44
N ASP A 155 -10.40 -0.58 14.56
CA ASP A 155 -9.20 -1.41 14.70
C ASP A 155 -9.52 -2.63 15.55
N PHE A 156 -9.09 -3.80 15.08
CA PHE A 156 -9.15 -5.03 15.86
C PHE A 156 -8.10 -6.03 15.40
N LEU A 157 -7.75 -6.94 16.30
CA LEU A 157 -6.64 -7.87 16.11
C LEU A 157 -7.12 -9.32 16.25
N LEU A 158 -6.70 -10.16 15.31
CA LEU A 158 -6.87 -11.60 15.37
C LEU A 158 -5.50 -12.28 15.46
N PHE A 159 -5.45 -13.44 16.09
CA PHE A 159 -4.25 -14.27 16.19
C PHE A 159 -4.56 -15.70 15.85
N ASN A 160 -3.83 -16.24 14.88
CA ASN A 160 -3.84 -17.66 14.58
C ASN A 160 -2.77 -18.36 15.44
N SER A 161 -3.20 -19.23 16.35
CA SER A 161 -2.29 -19.95 17.24
C SER A 161 -1.41 -20.97 16.54
N ASP A 162 -1.92 -21.60 15.47
CA ASP A 162 -1.23 -22.68 14.78
C ASP A 162 0.02 -22.14 14.06
N GLU A 163 -0.15 -20.98 13.42
CA GLU A 163 0.88 -20.31 12.62
C GLU A 163 1.64 -19.22 13.38
N SER A 164 1.24 -18.93 14.63
CA SER A 164 1.76 -17.81 15.43
C SER A 164 1.65 -16.45 14.72
N LEU A 165 0.62 -16.29 13.88
CA LEU A 165 0.38 -15.12 13.04
C LEU A 165 -0.62 -14.16 13.69
N LEU A 166 -0.23 -12.90 13.79
CA LEU A 166 -1.11 -11.80 14.14
C LEU A 166 -1.65 -11.14 12.86
N ILE A 167 -2.94 -10.82 12.88
CA ILE A 167 -3.66 -10.17 11.79
C ILE A 167 -4.27 -8.89 12.36
N ASP A 168 -3.75 -7.75 11.91
CA ASP A 168 -4.23 -6.41 12.25
C ASP A 168 -5.23 -5.94 11.19
N PHE A 169 -6.48 -5.82 11.59
CA PHE A 169 -7.56 -5.28 10.77
C PHE A 169 -7.82 -3.83 11.12
N ARG A 170 -7.80 -2.99 10.08
CA ARG A 170 -8.11 -1.57 10.18
C ARG A 170 -9.14 -1.25 9.13
N MET A 171 -10.37 -1.06 9.56
CA MET A 171 -11.52 -0.74 8.73
C MET A 171 -11.76 0.77 8.79
N PHE A 172 -11.68 1.45 7.66
CA PHE A 172 -11.74 2.90 7.57
C PHE A 172 -13.02 3.35 6.88
N LEU A 173 -13.54 4.47 7.35
CA LEU A 173 -14.60 5.25 6.72
C LEU A 173 -14.03 6.64 6.43
N ASP A 174 -13.78 6.93 5.16
CA ASP A 174 -13.48 8.29 4.72
C ASP A 174 -14.82 9.02 4.53
N ILE A 175 -15.02 10.12 5.24
CA ILE A 175 -16.26 10.89 5.23
C ILE A 175 -15.93 12.22 4.55
N ASP A 176 -16.40 12.36 3.32
CA ASP A 176 -16.22 13.59 2.56
C ASP A 176 -17.05 14.72 3.18
N PRO A 177 -16.60 15.99 3.17
CA PRO A 177 -17.42 17.14 3.57
C PRO A 177 -18.80 17.22 2.87
N SER A 178 -18.95 16.59 1.70
CA SER A 178 -20.25 16.41 1.02
C SER A 178 -21.19 15.39 1.68
N GLY A 179 -20.75 14.69 2.74
CA GLY A 179 -21.49 13.63 3.44
C GLY A 179 -21.32 12.24 2.83
N ARG A 180 -20.56 12.09 1.74
CA ARG A 180 -20.29 10.79 1.13
C ARG A 180 -19.38 9.94 2.01
N VAL A 181 -19.77 8.70 2.29
CA VAL A 181 -18.95 7.73 3.02
C VAL A 181 -18.28 6.77 2.05
N SER A 182 -16.97 6.57 2.19
CA SER A 182 -16.16 5.65 1.38
C SER A 182 -15.42 4.65 2.27
N PRO A 183 -15.93 3.41 2.41
CA PRO A 183 -15.30 2.40 3.24
C PRO A 183 -14.08 1.77 2.54
N PHE A 184 -13.05 1.46 3.31
CA PHE A 184 -11.94 0.61 2.86
C PHE A 184 -11.32 -0.17 4.02
N VAL A 185 -10.67 -1.29 3.72
CA VAL A 185 -10.06 -2.16 4.72
C VAL A 185 -8.57 -2.28 4.44
N LEU A 186 -7.77 -2.12 5.49
CA LEU A 186 -6.37 -2.50 5.51
C LEU A 186 -6.23 -3.72 6.42
N MET A 187 -5.47 -4.70 5.94
CA MET A 187 -5.11 -5.89 6.68
C MET A 187 -3.58 -6.01 6.64
N ASP A 188 -2.97 -6.14 7.81
CA ASP A 188 -1.55 -6.44 7.94
C ASP A 188 -1.37 -7.76 8.67
N LEU A 189 -0.47 -8.60 8.15
CA LEU A 189 -0.15 -9.90 8.72
C LEU A 189 1.31 -9.92 9.13
N PHE A 190 1.58 -10.36 10.35
CA PHE A 190 2.94 -10.56 10.80
C PHE A 190 3.01 -11.58 11.93
N ARG A 191 4.13 -12.28 12.04
CA ARG A 191 4.37 -13.22 13.15
C ARG A 191 4.60 -12.48 14.45
N THR A 192 4.05 -13.03 15.53
CA THR A 192 4.23 -12.49 16.90
C THR A 192 5.68 -12.63 17.35
N THR A 193 6.26 -13.82 17.21
CA THR A 193 7.69 -14.09 17.38
C THR A 193 8.37 -14.16 16.01
N TRP A 194 9.56 -13.57 15.90
CA TRP A 194 10.31 -13.65 14.64
C TRP A 194 10.98 -15.01 14.44
N TYR A 195 11.49 -15.59 15.53
CA TYR A 195 12.00 -16.95 15.61
C TYR A 195 11.30 -17.69 16.74
N ASP A 196 10.69 -18.83 16.44
CA ASP A 196 10.29 -19.83 17.40
C ASP A 196 11.28 -21.00 17.35
N PHE A 197 12.26 -21.00 18.25
CA PHE A 197 13.30 -22.05 18.29
C PHE A 197 12.77 -23.43 18.71
N SER A 198 11.48 -23.55 19.05
CA SER A 198 10.85 -24.87 19.15
C SER A 198 10.59 -25.50 17.77
N LYS A 199 10.51 -24.68 16.71
CA LYS A 199 10.30 -25.09 15.32
C LYS A 199 11.63 -25.14 14.57
N ASN A 200 11.96 -26.32 14.02
CA ASN A 200 13.17 -26.51 13.22
C ASN A 200 13.26 -25.56 12.01
N GLU A 201 12.11 -25.21 11.42
CA GLU A 201 12.05 -24.28 10.29
C GLU A 201 12.64 -22.91 10.61
N ASP A 202 12.38 -22.38 11.81
CA ASP A 202 12.87 -21.06 12.22
C ASP A 202 14.37 -21.10 12.57
N ILE A 203 14.89 -22.22 13.07
CA ILE A 203 16.34 -22.45 13.23
C ILE A 203 17.02 -22.44 11.87
N VAL A 204 16.50 -23.22 10.91
CA VAL A 204 17.03 -23.28 9.54
C VAL A 204 16.98 -21.91 8.89
N ARG A 205 15.88 -21.17 9.07
CA ARG A 205 15.73 -19.81 8.58
C ARG A 205 16.79 -18.88 9.16
N LEU A 206 17.02 -18.87 10.47
CA LEU A 206 18.07 -18.05 11.08
C LEU A 206 19.44 -18.36 10.48
N VAL A 207 19.76 -19.65 10.32
CA VAL A 207 21.03 -20.09 9.72
C VAL A 207 21.17 -19.58 8.28
N LEU A 208 20.12 -19.69 7.46
CA LEU A 208 20.11 -19.17 6.08
C LEU A 208 20.23 -17.64 6.02
N GLU A 209 19.59 -16.93 6.95
CA GLU A 209 19.70 -15.48 7.06
C GLU A 209 21.14 -15.07 7.45
N LEU A 210 21.79 -15.78 8.37
CA LEU A 210 23.20 -15.58 8.73
C LEU A 210 24.14 -15.86 7.55
N PHE A 211 23.92 -16.95 6.81
CA PHE A 211 24.67 -17.21 5.57
C PHE A 211 24.49 -16.10 4.55
N THR A 212 23.28 -15.59 4.40
CA THR A 212 22.99 -14.47 3.50
C THR A 212 23.80 -13.23 3.90
N VAL A 213 23.80 -12.86 5.19
CA VAL A 213 24.63 -11.75 5.69
C VAL A 213 26.11 -11.99 5.42
N PHE A 214 26.61 -13.20 5.67
CA PHE A 214 28.00 -13.56 5.37
C PHE A 214 28.35 -13.40 3.89
N PHE A 215 27.52 -13.88 2.97
CA PHE A 215 27.73 -13.69 1.52
C PHE A 215 27.76 -12.21 1.13
N TRP A 216 26.91 -11.39 1.74
CA TRP A 216 26.92 -9.95 1.51
C TRP A 216 28.20 -9.29 2.04
N VAL A 217 28.68 -9.68 3.22
CA VAL A 217 29.98 -9.21 3.74
C VAL A 217 31.12 -9.56 2.79
N MET A 218 31.13 -10.77 2.23
CA MET A 218 32.12 -11.17 1.23
C MET A 218 32.03 -10.33 -0.05
N GLN A 219 30.82 -10.06 -0.55
CA GLN A 219 30.60 -9.20 -1.72
C GLN A 219 31.09 -7.76 -1.49
N ILE A 220 30.89 -7.22 -0.28
CA ILE A 220 31.38 -5.91 0.12
C ILE A 220 32.91 -5.90 0.12
N TYR A 221 33.51 -6.92 0.73
CA TYR A 221 34.95 -7.06 0.79
C TYR A 221 35.56 -7.08 -0.63
N ASP A 222 34.99 -7.85 -1.55
CA ASP A 222 35.45 -7.91 -2.94
C ASP A 222 35.30 -6.57 -3.66
N ALA A 223 34.15 -5.88 -3.48
CA ALA A 223 33.93 -4.56 -4.07
C ALA A 223 34.93 -3.51 -3.56
N VAL A 224 35.20 -3.50 -2.24
CA VAL A 224 36.20 -2.60 -1.63
C VAL A 224 37.60 -2.94 -2.13
N ARG A 225 37.95 -4.23 -2.19
CA ARG A 225 39.24 -4.69 -2.70
C ARG A 225 39.46 -4.26 -4.16
N ASP A 226 38.45 -4.39 -5.01
CA ASP A 226 38.54 -3.99 -6.41
C ASP A 226 38.64 -2.47 -6.58
N PHE A 227 37.93 -1.71 -5.76
CA PHE A 227 38.08 -0.26 -5.70
C PHE A 227 39.51 0.14 -5.27
N LEU A 228 40.04 -0.47 -4.20
CA LEU A 228 41.39 -0.20 -3.73
C LEU A 228 42.47 -0.59 -4.74
N ARG A 229 42.30 -1.70 -5.46
CA ARG A 229 43.17 -2.11 -6.58
C ARG A 229 43.16 -1.10 -7.72
N CYS A 230 41.97 -0.62 -8.09
CA CYS A 230 41.82 0.42 -9.12
C CYS A 230 42.53 1.70 -8.69
N ARG A 231 42.34 2.13 -7.44
CA ARG A 231 43.01 3.28 -6.84
C ARG A 231 44.53 3.13 -6.83
N ALA A 232 45.05 1.95 -6.46
CA ALA A 232 46.49 1.70 -6.42
C ALA A 232 47.14 1.74 -7.82
N ARG A 233 46.47 1.20 -8.85
CA ARG A 233 46.95 1.27 -10.24
C ARG A 233 46.93 2.67 -10.84
N HIS A 234 46.14 3.57 -10.27
CA HIS A 234 45.91 4.92 -10.77
C HIS A 234 46.12 5.98 -9.69
N SER A 235 47.15 5.80 -8.85
CA SER A 235 47.46 6.69 -7.73
C SER A 235 47.74 8.14 -8.16
N ASN A 236 48.18 8.33 -9.41
CA ASN A 236 48.59 9.63 -9.95
C ASN A 236 47.44 10.42 -10.61
N LEU A 237 46.24 9.83 -10.72
CA LEU A 237 45.08 10.51 -11.29
C LEU A 237 44.35 11.35 -10.24
N SER A 238 43.70 12.42 -10.69
CA SER A 238 42.77 13.15 -9.83
C SER A 238 41.61 12.24 -9.38
N ARG A 239 40.98 12.57 -8.25
CA ARG A 239 39.86 11.76 -7.70
C ARG A 239 38.73 11.56 -8.72
N GLY A 240 38.41 12.58 -9.51
CA GLY A 240 37.36 12.52 -10.54
C GLY A 240 37.72 11.59 -11.70
N GLU A 241 38.96 11.64 -12.17
CA GLU A 241 39.44 10.74 -13.24
C GLU A 241 39.50 9.29 -12.77
N MET A 242 39.96 9.05 -11.54
CA MET A 242 39.97 7.72 -10.94
C MET A 242 38.55 7.15 -10.83
N TRP A 243 37.59 7.95 -10.35
CA TRP A 243 36.19 7.55 -10.25
C TRP A 243 35.58 7.23 -11.62
N ASN A 244 35.86 8.05 -12.64
CA ASN A 244 35.40 7.78 -14.00
C ASN A 244 36.01 6.49 -14.58
N ARG A 245 37.26 6.18 -14.27
CA ARG A 245 37.88 4.90 -14.65
C ARG A 245 37.28 3.72 -13.90
N TYR A 246 37.01 3.85 -12.60
CA TYR A 246 36.33 2.82 -11.83
C TYR A 246 34.91 2.56 -12.36
N ARG A 247 34.15 3.61 -12.70
CA ARG A 247 32.81 3.47 -13.30
C ARG A 247 32.80 2.76 -14.65
N LYS A 248 33.86 2.92 -15.46
CA LYS A 248 34.02 2.25 -16.75
C LYS A 248 34.65 0.86 -16.65
N SER A 249 35.09 0.46 -15.46
CA SER A 249 35.70 -0.83 -15.22
C SER A 249 34.67 -1.95 -15.38
N PRO A 250 35.04 -3.11 -15.97
CA PRO A 250 34.16 -4.28 -16.01
C PRO A 250 33.79 -4.80 -14.61
N TYR A 251 34.57 -4.43 -13.59
CA TYR A 251 34.31 -4.80 -12.20
C TYR A 251 33.24 -3.93 -11.53
N HIS A 252 32.82 -2.81 -12.13
CA HIS A 252 31.78 -1.95 -11.58
C HIS A 252 30.43 -2.20 -12.26
N SER A 253 29.37 -2.33 -11.46
CA SER A 253 27.99 -2.43 -11.95
C SER A 253 27.10 -1.56 -11.08
N PRO A 254 26.36 -0.58 -11.64
CA PRO A 254 25.48 0.28 -10.87
C PRO A 254 24.36 -0.52 -10.18
N ILE A 255 23.94 -1.64 -10.78
CA ILE A 255 22.94 -2.55 -10.18
C ILE A 255 23.50 -3.18 -8.90
N ARG A 256 24.78 -3.59 -8.89
CA ARG A 256 25.41 -4.16 -7.70
C ARG A 256 25.48 -3.15 -6.57
N ASP A 257 25.85 -1.91 -6.87
CA ASP A 257 25.98 -0.85 -5.86
C ASP A 257 24.61 -0.45 -5.29
N LEU A 258 23.59 -0.34 -6.14
CA LEU A 258 22.19 -0.15 -5.70
C LEU A 258 21.73 -1.30 -4.81
N GLN A 259 22.01 -2.55 -5.21
CA GLN A 259 21.61 -3.72 -4.46
C GLN A 259 22.31 -3.79 -3.09
N PHE A 260 23.57 -3.38 -3.01
CA PHE A 260 24.29 -3.27 -1.75
C PHE A 260 23.65 -2.24 -0.81
N LEU A 261 23.35 -1.03 -1.29
CA LEU A 261 22.66 0.00 -0.49
C LEU A 261 21.29 -0.49 -0.01
N LEU A 262 20.55 -1.15 -0.91
CA LEU A 262 19.26 -1.75 -0.59
C LEU A 262 19.40 -2.85 0.46
N PHE A 263 20.41 -3.72 0.36
CA PHE A 263 20.67 -4.77 1.35
C PHE A 263 20.99 -4.17 2.72
N LEU A 264 21.83 -3.14 2.82
CA LEU A 264 22.10 -2.47 4.10
C LEU A 264 20.82 -1.94 4.76
N PHE A 265 19.94 -1.34 3.95
CA PHE A 265 18.67 -0.84 4.44
C PHE A 265 17.73 -1.99 4.88
N ILE A 266 17.67 -3.07 4.11
CA ILE A 266 16.92 -4.29 4.48
C ILE A 266 17.47 -4.90 5.77
N PHE A 267 18.79 -4.94 5.94
CA PHE A 267 19.44 -5.48 7.15
C PHE A 267 19.11 -4.61 8.37
N ALA A 268 19.15 -3.28 8.24
CA ALA A 268 18.71 -2.37 9.29
C ALA A 268 17.23 -2.57 9.65
N LEU A 269 16.36 -2.73 8.63
CA LEU A 269 14.94 -3.04 8.85
C LEU A 269 14.75 -4.40 9.53
N TRP A 270 15.51 -5.43 9.15
CA TRP A 270 15.48 -6.74 9.78
C TRP A 270 15.83 -6.67 11.27
N LEU A 271 16.89 -5.94 11.63
CA LEU A 271 17.24 -5.69 13.02
C LEU A 271 16.11 -4.95 13.76
N ALA A 272 15.51 -3.93 13.14
CA ALA A 272 14.39 -3.21 13.72
C ALA A 272 13.15 -4.09 13.93
N VAL A 273 12.88 -5.02 12.99
CA VAL A 273 11.76 -5.97 13.06
C VAL A 273 11.96 -7.02 14.16
N ILE A 274 13.21 -7.44 14.40
CA ILE A 274 13.57 -8.36 15.50
C ILE A 274 13.53 -7.64 16.85
N ALA A 275 14.01 -6.39 16.91
CA ALA A 275 14.07 -5.59 18.12
C ALA A 275 12.74 -4.91 18.49
N ASP A 276 11.66 -5.15 17.73
CA ASP A 276 10.37 -4.50 17.95
C ASP A 276 9.77 -4.89 19.32
N PRO A 277 9.64 -3.93 20.26
CA PRO A 277 9.19 -4.21 21.62
C PRO A 277 7.72 -4.64 21.67
N VAL A 278 6.89 -4.22 20.70
CA VAL A 278 5.46 -4.57 20.67
C VAL A 278 5.29 -6.07 20.55
N ARG A 279 6.19 -6.76 19.84
CA ARG A 279 6.19 -8.20 19.64
C ARG A 279 6.56 -8.99 20.88
N ASN A 280 7.55 -8.49 21.62
CA ASN A 280 8.02 -9.16 22.85
C ASN A 280 6.99 -9.04 23.98
N GLY A 281 6.15 -8.00 23.97
CA GLY A 281 5.10 -7.77 24.98
C GLY A 281 3.76 -8.47 24.69
N ILE A 282 3.64 -9.28 23.63
CA ILE A 282 2.38 -9.98 23.31
C ILE A 282 2.26 -11.24 24.16
N VAL A 283 1.27 -11.27 25.04
CA VAL A 283 0.91 -12.45 25.84
C VAL A 283 -0.34 -13.08 25.23
N VAL A 284 -0.22 -14.32 24.79
CA VAL A 284 -1.33 -15.08 24.20
C VAL A 284 -1.92 -16.00 25.26
N ASN A 285 -3.12 -15.67 25.74
CA ASN A 285 -3.90 -16.53 26.64
C ASN A 285 -4.71 -17.57 25.84
N SER A 286 -5.39 -18.49 26.53
CA SER A 286 -6.25 -19.50 25.89
C SER A 286 -7.38 -18.87 25.07
N LEU A 287 -7.94 -17.74 25.52
CA LEU A 287 -9.14 -17.11 24.95
C LEU A 287 -8.86 -15.78 24.21
N SER A 288 -7.81 -15.06 24.57
CA SER A 288 -7.53 -13.73 24.01
C SER A 288 -6.04 -13.42 23.91
N ILE A 289 -5.72 -12.37 23.15
CA ILE A 289 -4.39 -11.79 23.06
C ILE A 289 -4.37 -10.51 23.89
N GLN A 290 -3.40 -10.38 24.79
CA GLN A 290 -3.22 -9.22 25.64
C GLN A 290 -1.80 -8.66 25.51
N SER A 291 -1.68 -7.35 25.71
CA SER A 291 -0.37 -6.74 25.96
C SER A 291 0.03 -7.02 27.41
N GLU A 292 1.33 -7.14 27.65
CA GLU A 292 1.89 -7.16 29.00
C GLU A 292 1.39 -5.93 29.79
N GLY A 293 0.64 -6.19 30.88
CA GLY A 293 0.01 -5.15 31.70
C GLY A 293 -1.38 -4.68 31.25
N GLY A 294 -2.07 -5.40 30.36
CA GLY A 294 -3.49 -5.17 30.03
C GLY A 294 -3.77 -3.91 29.20
N LYS A 295 -2.73 -3.31 28.63
CA LYS A 295 -2.86 -2.14 27.74
C LYS A 295 -3.35 -2.58 26.36
N PRO A 296 -4.06 -1.70 25.61
CA PRO A 296 -4.40 -1.98 24.22
C PRO A 296 -3.13 -2.22 23.39
N LEU A 297 -3.21 -3.20 22.48
CA LEU A 297 -2.10 -3.57 21.61
C LEU A 297 -2.07 -2.63 20.39
N PHE A 298 -0.98 -1.91 20.18
CA PHE A 298 -0.82 -0.99 19.05
C PHE A 298 0.19 -1.56 18.06
N THR A 299 -0.32 -2.24 17.03
CA THR A 299 0.48 -3.02 16.07
C THR A 299 0.75 -2.34 14.75
N THR A 300 0.13 -1.19 14.52
CA THR A 300 0.15 -0.50 13.24
C THR A 300 1.56 -0.21 12.73
N GLN A 301 2.49 0.16 13.62
CA GLN A 301 3.87 0.45 13.24
C GLN A 301 4.66 -0.82 12.95
N SER A 302 4.49 -1.86 13.76
CA SER A 302 5.05 -3.19 13.51
C SER A 302 4.64 -3.72 12.14
N GLY A 303 3.34 -3.63 11.81
CA GLY A 303 2.82 -4.04 10.51
C GLY A 303 3.46 -3.28 9.33
N LYS A 304 3.60 -1.95 9.45
CA LYS A 304 4.28 -1.12 8.43
C LYS A 304 5.74 -1.48 8.24
N LEU A 305 6.47 -1.67 9.34
CA LEU A 305 7.89 -2.02 9.31
C LEU A 305 8.11 -3.37 8.60
N VAL A 306 7.27 -4.36 8.93
CA VAL A 306 7.30 -5.70 8.30
C VAL A 306 6.95 -5.62 6.82
N ARG A 307 5.91 -4.86 6.46
CA ARG A 307 5.52 -4.65 5.06
C ARG A 307 6.65 -4.00 4.26
N ALA A 308 7.28 -2.97 4.81
CA ALA A 308 8.42 -2.31 4.19
C ALA A 308 9.59 -3.29 3.98
N TYR A 309 9.92 -4.08 5.01
CA TYR A 309 10.94 -5.12 4.94
C TYR A 309 10.67 -6.14 3.81
N PHE A 310 9.45 -6.69 3.71
CA PHE A 310 9.12 -7.65 2.67
C PHE A 310 9.10 -7.03 1.27
N LEU A 311 8.56 -5.81 1.13
CA LEU A 311 8.52 -5.11 -0.15
C LEU A 311 9.93 -4.84 -0.70
N LEU A 312 10.83 -4.39 0.16
CA LEU A 312 12.21 -4.11 -0.22
C LEU A 312 13.00 -5.38 -0.48
N ASN A 313 12.75 -6.46 0.26
CA ASN A 313 13.29 -7.78 -0.08
C ASN A 313 12.78 -8.27 -1.44
N GLY A 314 11.51 -8.08 -1.77
CA GLY A 314 10.96 -8.40 -3.09
C GLY A 314 11.71 -7.65 -4.20
N PHE A 315 11.97 -6.36 -4.00
CA PHE A 315 12.77 -5.56 -4.93
C PHE A 315 14.23 -6.04 -5.00
N ASN A 316 14.84 -6.40 -3.86
CA ASN A 316 16.19 -6.96 -3.82
C ASN A 316 16.31 -8.29 -4.56
N CYS A 317 15.34 -9.18 -4.39
CA CYS A 317 15.26 -10.45 -5.12
C CYS A 317 15.12 -10.22 -6.64
N LEU A 318 14.31 -9.24 -7.04
CA LEU A 318 14.16 -8.86 -8.45
C LEU A 318 15.48 -8.34 -9.05
N LEU A 319 16.23 -7.51 -8.31
CA LEU A 319 17.58 -7.10 -8.72
C LEU A 319 18.56 -8.29 -8.80
N PHE A 320 18.47 -9.23 -7.86
CA PHE A 320 19.28 -10.44 -7.90
C PHE A 320 18.98 -11.29 -9.14
N SER A 321 17.70 -11.45 -9.51
CA SER A 321 17.29 -12.14 -10.74
C SER A 321 17.91 -11.50 -11.99
N PHE A 322 17.96 -10.17 -12.08
CA PHE A 322 18.67 -9.50 -13.18
C PHE A 322 20.18 -9.77 -13.18
N ARG A 323 20.82 -9.90 -12.01
CA ARG A 323 22.24 -10.29 -11.94
C ARG A 323 22.47 -11.73 -12.37
N VAL A 324 21.57 -12.65 -12.02
CA VAL A 324 21.63 -14.04 -12.48
C VAL A 324 21.48 -14.09 -14.01
N LEU A 325 20.56 -13.31 -14.59
CA LEU A 325 20.44 -13.14 -16.04
C LEU A 325 21.68 -12.52 -16.68
N ALA A 326 22.40 -11.64 -15.98
CA ALA A 326 23.68 -11.12 -16.48
C ALA A 326 24.78 -12.19 -16.45
N ALA A 327 24.77 -13.09 -15.46
CA ALA A 327 25.72 -14.19 -15.34
C ALA A 327 25.45 -15.33 -16.35
N SER A 328 24.20 -15.54 -16.77
CA SER A 328 23.85 -16.55 -17.76
C SER A 328 24.40 -16.27 -19.17
N LYS A 329 24.99 -15.09 -19.39
CA LYS A 329 25.81 -14.77 -20.58
C LYS A 329 27.03 -15.67 -20.77
N MET A 330 27.33 -16.58 -19.83
CA MET A 330 28.29 -17.66 -20.07
C MET A 330 27.87 -18.58 -21.22
N HIS A 331 26.55 -18.72 -21.46
CA HIS A 331 26.05 -19.48 -22.61
C HIS A 331 26.04 -18.60 -23.87
N PRO A 332 26.62 -19.05 -25.00
CA PRO A 332 26.78 -18.22 -26.20
C PRO A 332 25.45 -17.68 -26.75
N VAL A 333 24.40 -18.51 -26.80
CA VAL A 333 23.06 -18.09 -27.25
C VAL A 333 22.46 -16.99 -26.36
N ILE A 334 22.64 -17.10 -25.04
CA ILE A 334 22.13 -16.09 -24.10
C ILE A 334 22.96 -14.81 -24.20
N ALA A 335 24.27 -14.93 -24.40
CA ALA A 335 25.16 -13.79 -24.63
C ALA A 335 24.76 -13.01 -25.88
N GLU A 336 24.46 -13.70 -26.98
CA GLU A 336 23.98 -13.09 -28.22
C GLU A 336 22.65 -12.39 -28.01
N LEU A 337 21.67 -13.06 -27.38
CA LEU A 337 20.38 -12.45 -27.04
C LEU A 337 20.53 -11.20 -26.15
N CYS A 338 21.39 -11.27 -25.12
CA CYS A 338 21.65 -10.13 -24.26
C CYS A 338 22.32 -8.97 -25.00
N THR A 339 23.17 -9.28 -25.99
CA THR A 339 23.84 -8.28 -26.80
C THR A 339 22.84 -7.63 -27.75
N ALA A 340 21.99 -8.41 -28.42
CA ALA A 340 20.90 -7.90 -29.23
C ALA A 340 19.95 -7.01 -28.42
N LEU A 341 19.50 -7.46 -27.24
CA LEU A 341 18.68 -6.65 -26.33
C LEU A 341 19.41 -5.38 -25.89
N GLY A 342 20.71 -5.46 -25.63
CA GLY A 342 21.54 -4.30 -25.27
C GLY A 342 21.62 -3.26 -26.38
N MET A 343 21.74 -3.68 -27.64
CA MET A 343 21.72 -2.77 -28.80
C MET A 343 20.35 -2.11 -29.00
N GLN A 344 19.27 -2.83 -28.71
CA GLN A 344 17.90 -2.32 -28.85
C GLN A 344 17.43 -1.47 -27.66
N PHE A 345 18.10 -1.57 -26.51
CA PHE A 345 17.69 -0.89 -25.28
C PHE A 345 17.46 0.61 -25.44
N PRO A 346 18.30 1.40 -26.16
CA PRO A 346 18.03 2.82 -26.37
C PRO A 346 16.71 3.08 -27.11
N ILE A 347 16.40 2.27 -28.12
CA ILE A 347 15.15 2.39 -28.90
C ILE A 347 13.96 2.05 -28.02
N PHE A 348 14.03 0.92 -27.29
CA PHE A 348 12.98 0.55 -26.33
C PHE A 348 12.80 1.58 -25.22
N SER A 349 13.88 2.19 -24.71
CA SER A 349 13.82 3.22 -23.69
C SER A 349 13.10 4.48 -24.18
N TRP A 350 13.39 4.91 -25.41
CA TRP A 350 12.67 6.04 -26.03
C TRP A 350 11.20 5.71 -26.25
N PHE A 351 10.92 4.54 -26.82
CA PHE A 351 9.56 4.06 -27.04
C PHE A 351 8.75 4.00 -25.74
N ALA A 352 9.31 3.40 -24.69
CA ALA A 352 8.67 3.31 -23.36
C ALA A 352 8.43 4.69 -22.75
N THR A 353 9.34 5.64 -22.96
CA THR A 353 9.20 7.03 -22.49
C THR A 353 8.04 7.74 -23.19
N VAL A 354 7.94 7.62 -24.51
CA VAL A 354 6.83 8.20 -25.29
C VAL A 354 5.49 7.57 -24.87
N LEU A 355 5.44 6.24 -24.76
CA LEU A 355 4.26 5.53 -24.28
C LEU A 355 3.86 6.00 -22.88
N PHE A 356 4.81 6.15 -21.97
CA PHE A 356 4.55 6.66 -20.62
C PHE A 356 3.97 8.08 -20.64
N ILE A 357 4.52 8.99 -21.45
CA ILE A 357 3.99 10.36 -21.60
C ILE A 357 2.54 10.34 -22.10
N ILE A 358 2.23 9.49 -23.08
CA ILE A 358 0.86 9.33 -23.58
C ILE A 358 -0.07 8.83 -22.46
N MET A 359 0.33 7.77 -21.76
CA MET A 359 -0.45 7.22 -20.64
C MET A 359 -0.65 8.27 -19.54
N TRP A 360 0.37 9.08 -19.27
CA TRP A 360 0.33 10.19 -18.32
C TRP A 360 -0.71 11.25 -18.74
N LEU A 361 -0.73 11.66 -20.00
CA LEU A 361 -1.71 12.61 -20.54
C LEU A 361 -3.15 12.08 -20.46
N PHE A 362 -3.38 10.82 -20.86
CA PHE A 362 -4.70 10.19 -20.73
C PHE A 362 -5.13 10.06 -19.27
N SER A 363 -4.19 9.83 -18.35
CA SER A 363 -4.51 9.77 -16.92
C SER A 363 -4.95 11.14 -16.40
N PHE A 364 -4.30 12.22 -16.83
CA PHE A 364 -4.73 13.58 -16.50
C PHE A 364 -6.13 13.89 -17.07
N GLN A 365 -6.39 13.50 -18.32
CA GLN A 365 -7.72 13.65 -18.92
C GLN A 365 -8.78 12.82 -18.19
N ALA A 366 -8.45 11.61 -17.71
CA ALA A 366 -9.35 10.77 -16.93
C ALA A 366 -9.75 11.41 -15.60
N ILE A 367 -8.80 12.07 -14.92
CA ILE A 367 -9.10 12.82 -13.69
C ILE A 367 -10.07 13.96 -13.98
N MET A 368 -9.81 14.74 -15.03
CA MET A 368 -10.66 15.88 -15.40
C MET A 368 -12.08 15.46 -15.81
N LEU A 369 -12.23 14.35 -16.55
CA LEU A 369 -13.53 13.91 -17.05
C LEU A 369 -14.31 13.06 -16.06
N PHE A 370 -13.64 12.22 -15.27
CA PHE A 370 -14.29 11.18 -14.47
C PHE A 370 -13.94 11.24 -12.99
N GLY A 371 -12.95 12.03 -12.57
CA GLY A 371 -12.41 11.99 -11.21
C GLY A 371 -13.41 12.33 -10.11
N GLN A 372 -14.47 13.10 -10.42
CA GLN A 372 -15.54 13.40 -9.46
C GLN A 372 -16.48 12.21 -9.21
N ASN A 373 -16.73 11.40 -10.24
CA ASN A 373 -17.77 10.37 -10.22
C ASN A 373 -17.19 8.96 -10.07
N VAL A 374 -15.96 8.75 -10.52
CA VAL A 374 -15.28 7.45 -10.53
C VAL A 374 -14.08 7.50 -9.59
N VAL A 375 -14.19 6.83 -8.45
CA VAL A 375 -13.18 6.85 -7.36
C VAL A 375 -11.79 6.45 -7.87
N THR A 376 -11.72 5.46 -8.75
CA THR A 376 -10.45 5.00 -9.33
C THR A 376 -9.80 6.02 -10.27
N CYS A 377 -10.53 7.03 -10.75
CA CYS A 377 -9.98 8.16 -11.52
C CYS A 377 -9.83 9.43 -10.67
N SER A 378 -10.09 9.38 -9.36
CA SER A 378 -10.10 10.57 -8.49
C SER A 378 -8.70 11.12 -8.20
N ASP A 379 -7.68 10.26 -8.24
CA ASP A 379 -6.28 10.64 -8.07
C ASP A 379 -5.44 10.19 -9.28
N PHE A 380 -4.25 10.77 -9.42
CA PHE A 380 -3.37 10.49 -10.55
C PHE A 380 -2.89 9.04 -10.61
N GLY A 381 -2.59 8.42 -9.48
CA GLY A 381 -2.09 7.05 -9.42
C GLY A 381 -3.15 6.03 -9.81
N GLY A 382 -4.36 6.18 -9.30
CA GLY A 382 -5.54 5.41 -9.66
C GLY A 382 -5.91 5.61 -11.13
N ALA A 383 -5.89 6.86 -11.62
CA ALA A 383 -6.16 7.15 -13.03
C ALA A 383 -5.13 6.46 -13.94
N LEU A 384 -3.84 6.51 -13.60
CA LEU A 384 -2.76 5.84 -14.34
C LEU A 384 -2.89 4.32 -14.32
N ALA A 385 -3.20 3.74 -13.17
CA ALA A 385 -3.45 2.30 -13.06
C ALA A 385 -4.67 1.89 -13.91
N SER A 386 -5.74 2.70 -13.89
CA SER A 386 -6.98 2.44 -14.61
C SER A 386 -6.79 2.57 -16.12
N THR A 387 -6.11 3.61 -16.60
CA THR A 387 -5.79 3.76 -18.03
C THR A 387 -4.92 2.60 -18.52
N THR A 388 -3.91 2.21 -17.74
CA THR A 388 -3.06 1.04 -18.04
C THR A 388 -3.87 -0.25 -18.11
N GLN A 389 -4.80 -0.46 -17.17
CA GLN A 389 -5.67 -1.62 -17.17
C GLN A 389 -6.64 -1.63 -18.36
N MET A 390 -7.20 -0.48 -18.74
CA MET A 390 -8.06 -0.35 -19.93
C MET A 390 -7.30 -0.71 -21.20
N SER A 391 -6.08 -0.18 -21.35
CA SER A 391 -5.17 -0.49 -22.46
C SER A 391 -4.84 -1.98 -22.54
N TRP A 392 -4.57 -2.63 -21.40
CA TRP A 392 -4.15 -4.03 -21.35
C TRP A 392 -5.31 -5.04 -21.50
N SER A 393 -6.45 -4.77 -20.86
CA SER A 393 -7.60 -5.68 -20.80
C SER A 393 -8.11 -6.09 -22.19
N LYS A 394 -8.13 -5.15 -23.15
CA LYS A 394 -8.52 -5.45 -24.53
C LYS A 394 -7.47 -6.20 -25.32
N VAL A 395 -6.18 -6.00 -25.05
CA VAL A 395 -5.08 -6.71 -25.72
C VAL A 395 -5.06 -8.19 -25.31
N VAL A 396 -5.30 -8.46 -24.04
CA VAL A 396 -5.41 -9.84 -23.55
C VAL A 396 -6.68 -10.49 -24.08
N ASN A 397 -7.83 -9.80 -23.98
CA ASN A 397 -9.11 -10.34 -24.43
C ASN A 397 -9.20 -10.49 -25.96
N SER A 398 -8.45 -9.73 -26.75
CA SER A 398 -8.40 -9.89 -28.22
C SER A 398 -7.55 -11.09 -28.66
N ARG A 399 -6.62 -11.56 -27.82
CA ARG A 399 -5.80 -12.76 -28.08
C ARG A 399 -6.37 -14.04 -27.44
N SER A 400 -7.19 -13.92 -26.39
CA SER A 400 -7.81 -15.06 -25.72
C SER A 400 -9.22 -15.36 -26.26
N PHE A 401 -9.31 -15.83 -27.50
CA PHE A 401 -10.44 -16.69 -27.90
C PHE A 401 -10.06 -18.13 -27.51
N LYS A 402 -10.65 -18.64 -26.41
CA LYS A 402 -10.56 -20.03 -25.86
C LYS A 402 -9.50 -20.39 -24.79
N SER A 403 -9.26 -19.58 -23.75
CA SER A 403 -8.57 -20.12 -22.56
C SER A 403 -9.15 -19.57 -21.27
N GLU A 404 -10.03 -20.36 -20.66
CA GLU A 404 -10.78 -20.08 -19.43
C GLU A 404 -9.94 -20.23 -18.14
N TYR A 405 -8.59 -20.26 -18.23
CA TYR A 405 -7.74 -20.71 -17.11
C TYR A 405 -6.59 -19.78 -16.66
N SER A 406 -6.50 -18.52 -17.08
CA SER A 406 -5.42 -17.61 -16.62
C SER A 406 -5.90 -16.41 -15.78
N THR A 407 -6.72 -16.67 -14.76
CA THR A 407 -7.27 -15.65 -13.84
C THR A 407 -6.85 -15.80 -12.39
N SER A 408 -5.60 -16.16 -12.07
CA SER A 408 -5.23 -16.44 -10.66
C SER A 408 -4.16 -15.57 -10.00
N VAL A 409 -3.49 -14.62 -10.68
CA VAL A 409 -2.46 -13.78 -10.00
C VAL A 409 -2.73 -12.27 -10.06
N ILE A 410 -3.54 -11.79 -11.01
CA ILE A 410 -3.96 -10.37 -11.08
C ILE A 410 -5.37 -10.17 -10.46
N ALA A 411 -6.11 -11.24 -10.19
CA ALA A 411 -7.49 -11.19 -9.69
C ALA A 411 -7.61 -10.76 -8.21
N VAL A 412 -6.54 -10.86 -7.41
CA VAL A 412 -6.60 -10.56 -5.97
C VAL A 412 -6.64 -9.04 -5.67
N SER A 413 -6.45 -8.16 -6.66
CA SER A 413 -6.69 -6.71 -6.51
C SER A 413 -7.92 -6.18 -7.25
N GLN A 414 -8.71 -7.04 -7.90
CA GLN A 414 -9.82 -6.59 -8.73
C GLN A 414 -11.04 -6.16 -7.91
N ARG A 415 -11.07 -4.87 -7.54
CA ARG A 415 -12.23 -4.07 -8.01
C ARG A 415 -12.32 -4.34 -9.51
N LYS A 416 -13.48 -4.78 -10.01
CA LYS A 416 -13.73 -4.93 -11.46
C LYS A 416 -13.07 -3.73 -12.16
N GLY A 417 -12.10 -4.01 -13.04
CA GLY A 417 -11.42 -2.94 -13.78
C GLY A 417 -12.47 -2.05 -14.42
N ILE A 418 -12.25 -0.73 -14.40
CA ILE A 418 -13.23 0.22 -14.93
C ILE A 418 -13.47 -0.13 -16.40
N GLY A 419 -14.69 -0.57 -16.70
CA GLY A 419 -15.13 -0.87 -18.04
C GLY A 419 -15.54 0.40 -18.79
N TYR A 420 -15.62 0.29 -20.11
CA TYR A 420 -16.24 1.34 -20.93
C TYR A 420 -17.67 1.67 -20.46
N LEU A 421 -18.43 0.67 -20.00
CA LEU A 421 -19.79 0.86 -19.51
C LEU A 421 -19.84 1.73 -18.24
N ASP A 422 -18.86 1.59 -17.35
CA ASP A 422 -18.77 2.39 -16.11
C ASP A 422 -18.47 3.86 -16.45
N LEU A 423 -17.56 4.11 -17.40
CA LEU A 423 -17.28 5.47 -17.89
C LEU A 423 -18.50 6.06 -18.60
N ARG A 424 -19.20 5.27 -19.42
CA ARG A 424 -20.39 5.70 -20.17
C ARG A 424 -21.56 6.03 -19.24
N ALA A 425 -21.71 5.32 -18.12
CA ALA A 425 -22.73 5.61 -17.13
C ALA A 425 -22.55 7.01 -16.51
N VAL A 426 -21.30 7.47 -16.41
CA VAL A 426 -20.94 8.77 -15.83
C VAL A 426 -20.99 9.90 -16.84
N ALA A 427 -20.35 9.73 -18.00
CA ALA A 427 -20.28 10.76 -19.02
C ALA A 427 -20.45 10.15 -20.42
N PRO A 428 -21.71 9.92 -20.87
CA PRO A 428 -21.99 9.12 -22.06
C PRO A 428 -21.42 9.74 -23.34
N THR A 429 -21.28 11.08 -23.40
CA THR A 429 -20.76 11.81 -24.55
C THR A 429 -19.24 11.84 -24.63
N THR A 430 -18.53 11.84 -23.50
CA THR A 430 -17.06 11.94 -23.46
C THR A 430 -16.37 10.59 -23.25
N ALA A 431 -17.07 9.59 -22.71
CA ALA A 431 -16.53 8.26 -22.45
C ALA A 431 -15.96 7.59 -23.71
N TRP A 432 -16.65 7.68 -24.85
CA TRP A 432 -16.18 7.08 -26.10
C TRP A 432 -15.02 7.89 -26.72
N LEU A 433 -15.06 9.22 -26.63
CA LEU A 433 -13.99 10.12 -27.08
C LEU A 433 -12.70 9.92 -26.27
N PHE A 434 -12.80 9.46 -25.03
CA PHE A 434 -11.64 9.12 -24.22
C PHE A 434 -11.15 7.69 -24.52
N TYR A 435 -12.06 6.72 -24.47
CA TYR A 435 -11.72 5.30 -24.46
C TYR A 435 -11.19 4.79 -25.80
N TYR A 436 -11.79 5.20 -26.93
CA TYR A 436 -11.35 4.70 -28.24
C TYR A 436 -9.98 5.24 -28.66
N PRO A 437 -9.66 6.55 -28.51
CA PRO A 437 -8.31 7.04 -28.79
C PRO A 437 -7.23 6.41 -27.91
N LEU A 438 -7.48 6.22 -26.60
CA LEU A 438 -6.54 5.51 -25.72
C LEU A 438 -6.25 4.10 -26.25
N PHE A 439 -7.30 3.38 -26.63
CA PHE A 439 -7.17 2.04 -27.20
C PHE A 439 -6.43 2.04 -28.54
N ILE A 440 -6.81 2.91 -29.48
CA ILE A 440 -6.18 3.01 -30.80
C ILE A 440 -4.70 3.33 -30.66
N VAL A 441 -4.33 4.31 -29.83
CA VAL A 441 -2.94 4.69 -29.61
C VAL A 441 -2.18 3.52 -28.98
N THR A 442 -2.69 2.90 -27.92
CA THR A 442 -2.04 1.73 -27.31
C THR A 442 -1.85 0.60 -28.34
N TRP A 443 -2.88 0.31 -29.14
CA TRP A 443 -2.84 -0.74 -30.15
C TRP A 443 -1.83 -0.42 -31.26
N MET A 444 -1.80 0.82 -31.76
CA MET A 444 -0.81 1.26 -32.74
C MET A 444 0.61 1.10 -32.21
N PHE A 445 0.85 1.47 -30.95
CA PHE A 445 2.16 1.29 -30.30
C PHE A 445 2.55 -0.18 -30.22
N LEU A 446 1.61 -1.08 -29.88
CA LEU A 446 1.87 -2.52 -29.85
C LEU A 446 2.14 -3.10 -31.24
N MET A 447 1.37 -2.71 -32.26
CA MET A 447 1.56 -3.16 -33.65
C MET A 447 2.87 -2.62 -34.26
N LEU A 448 3.27 -1.40 -33.91
CA LEU A 448 4.58 -0.86 -34.27
C LEU A 448 5.71 -1.70 -33.66
N GLY A 449 5.53 -2.18 -32.42
CA GLY A 449 6.45 -3.12 -31.78
C GLY A 449 6.57 -4.46 -32.51
N GLU A 450 5.45 -4.98 -33.05
CA GLU A 450 5.46 -6.25 -33.82
C GLU A 450 6.10 -6.08 -35.19
N ASN A 451 5.75 -5.03 -35.93
CA ASN A 451 6.33 -4.78 -37.26
C ASN A 451 7.83 -4.44 -37.23
N LEU A 452 8.36 -3.98 -36.07
CA LEU A 452 9.81 -3.82 -35.88
C LEU A 452 10.56 -5.16 -35.89
N ASN A 453 9.90 -6.28 -35.52
CA ASN A 453 10.51 -7.61 -35.59
C ASN A 453 10.53 -8.18 -37.01
N ASP A 454 9.61 -7.75 -37.88
CA ASP A 454 9.49 -8.23 -39.27
C ASP A 454 10.31 -7.41 -40.27
N CYS A 455 11.11 -6.44 -39.82
CA CYS A 455 12.00 -5.67 -40.70
C CYS A 455 13.24 -6.52 -41.09
N PRO A 456 13.41 -6.91 -42.37
CA PRO A 456 14.49 -7.81 -42.80
C PRO A 456 15.90 -7.21 -42.65
N SER A 457 16.01 -5.90 -42.42
CA SER A 457 17.28 -5.23 -42.09
C SER A 457 17.80 -5.54 -40.68
N PHE A 458 16.97 -6.08 -39.77
CA PHE A 458 17.39 -6.52 -38.44
C PHE A 458 17.92 -7.97 -38.40
N LEU A 459 17.51 -8.82 -39.34
CA LEU A 459 17.99 -10.19 -39.50
C LEU A 459 19.35 -10.30 -40.23
N CYS A 460 19.81 -9.23 -40.90
CA CYS A 460 21.11 -9.22 -41.56
C CYS A 460 22.32 -9.21 -40.62
N ILE A 461 22.15 -8.94 -39.31
CA ILE A 461 23.27 -8.97 -38.35
C ILE A 461 23.54 -10.39 -37.83
N CYS A 462 22.58 -11.31 -37.90
CA CYS A 462 22.78 -12.71 -37.48
C CYS A 462 23.22 -13.65 -38.61
N ASN A 463 23.43 -13.16 -39.84
CA ASN A 463 23.82 -14.01 -40.98
C ASN A 463 25.31 -13.93 -41.36
N PHE A 464 26.18 -13.56 -40.41
CA PHE A 464 27.63 -13.67 -40.55
C PHE A 464 28.20 -14.75 -39.62
N ARG A 465 27.98 -16.02 -39.99
CA ARG A 465 28.93 -17.15 -39.83
C ARG A 465 28.27 -18.47 -40.23
N ASN A 466 28.55 -18.91 -41.45
CA ASN A 466 29.01 -20.28 -41.69
C ASN A 466 30.44 -20.19 -42.22
#